data_AF-A0A7C4SYJ1-F1
#
_entry.id   AF-A0A7C4SYJ1-F1
#
_cell.length_a   1.000
_cell.length_b   1.000
_cell.length_c   1.000
_cell.angle_alpha   90.00
_cell.angle_beta   90.00
_cell.angle_gamma   90.00
#
_symmetry.space_group_name_H-M   'P 1'
#
loop_
_entity.id
_entity.type
_entity.pdbx_description
1 polymer ?
#
loop_
_entity_poly.entity_id
_entity_poly.type
_entity_poly.pdbx_seq_one_letter_code
_entity_poly.pdbx_strand_id
1 'polypeptide(L)' 'GVDEETIEILGIKIPKLDIPVKPGRNIPIIIETAAMNERLKKMGYNTAQEFNKNILRWLESESARAVYFNDQE' A
#
# COMPACT_ATOMS: atom_id res chain seq x y z
N GLY A 1 -6.22 5.60 -0.49
CA GLY A 1 -5.04 4.78 -0.13
C GLY A 1 -4.99 4.64 1.37
N VAL A 2 -4.91 5.77 2.06
CA VAL A 2 -5.34 5.90 3.46
C VAL A 2 -6.86 6.13 3.51
N ASP A 3 -7.39 6.92 2.57
CA ASP A 3 -8.84 7.10 2.45
C ASP A 3 -9.50 5.92 1.72
N GLU A 4 -10.62 5.48 2.27
CA GLU A 4 -11.51 4.47 1.72
C GLU A 4 -12.67 5.18 1.01
N GLU A 5 -12.70 5.06 -0.32
CA GLU A 5 -13.88 5.46 -1.08
C GLU A 5 -14.98 4.43 -0.88
N THR A 6 -16.21 4.91 -0.70
CA THR A 6 -17.39 4.06 -0.63
C THR A 6 -18.43 4.53 -1.63
N ILE A 7 -19.22 3.59 -2.13
CA ILE A 7 -20.41 3.84 -2.92
C ILE A 7 -21.62 3.32 -2.16
N GLU A 8 -22.73 4.06 -2.20
CA GLU A 8 -23.97 3.63 -1.57
C GLU A 8 -24.83 2.86 -2.58
N ILE A 9 -25.21 1.63 -2.20
CA ILE A 9 -26.12 0.80 -2.98
C ILE A 9 -27.18 0.29 -2.01
N LEU A 10 -28.46 0.64 -2.26
CA LEU A 10 -29.59 0.26 -1.42
C LEU A 10 -29.44 0.65 0.06
N GLY A 11 -28.84 1.82 0.34
CA GLY A 11 -28.58 2.28 1.71
C GLY A 11 -27.36 1.65 2.38
N ILE A 12 -26.63 0.78 1.69
CA ILE A 12 -25.43 0.10 2.20
C ILE A 12 -24.19 0.75 1.59
N LYS A 13 -23.25 1.16 2.43
CA LYS A 13 -21.93 1.66 1.98
C LYS A 13 -21.02 0.49 1.64
N ILE A 14 -20.58 0.44 0.39
CA ILE A 14 -19.72 -0.62 -0.16
C ILE A 14 -18.38 0.01 -0.54
N PRO A 15 -17.23 -0.61 -0.21
CA PRO A 15 -15.92 -0.10 -0.61
C PRO A 15 -15.78 -0.05 -2.13
N LYS A 16 -15.21 1.04 -2.63
CA LYS A 16 -15.01 1.33 -4.05
C LYS A 16 -13.52 1.54 -4.32
N LEU A 17 -13.05 1.02 -5.46
CA LEU A 17 -11.71 1.24 -5.96
C LEU A 17 -11.76 1.54 -7.46
N ASP A 18 -11.20 2.69 -7.86
CA ASP A 18 -11.11 3.07 -9.27
C ASP A 18 -9.78 2.61 -9.87
N ILE A 19 -9.86 1.73 -10.89
CA ILE A 19 -8.69 1.19 -11.59
C ILE A 19 -8.61 1.81 -12.99
N PRO A 20 -7.58 2.61 -13.31
CA PRO A 20 -7.44 3.19 -14.64
C PRO A 20 -7.06 2.14 -15.68
N VAL A 21 -7.79 2.10 -16.80
CA VAL A 21 -7.51 1.18 -17.91
C VAL A 21 -6.55 1.84 -18.89
N LYS A 22 -5.41 1.20 -19.13
CA LYS A 22 -4.41 1.63 -20.11
C LYS A 22 -3.84 0.42 -20.87
N PRO A 23 -3.55 0.54 -22.17
CA PRO A 23 -2.87 -0.51 -22.91
C PRO A 23 -1.49 -0.81 -22.29
N GLY A 24 -1.07 -2.08 -22.37
CA GLY A 24 0.15 -2.56 -21.71
C GLY A 24 -0.01 -2.93 -20.24
N ARG A 25 -1.23 -2.84 -19.67
CA ARG A 25 -1.55 -3.35 -18.33
C ARG A 25 -2.36 -4.64 -18.43
N ASN A 26 -1.95 -5.65 -17.67
CA ASN A 26 -2.77 -6.85 -17.47
C ASN A 26 -3.86 -6.49 -16.45
N ILE A 27 -5.10 -6.28 -16.92
CA ILE A 27 -6.21 -5.87 -16.06
C ILE A 27 -6.63 -7.01 -15.10
N PRO A 28 -6.75 -8.28 -15.54
CA PRO A 28 -7.06 -9.40 -14.65
C PRO A 28 -6.18 -9.47 -13.39
N ILE A 29 -4.86 -9.37 -13.54
CA ILE A 29 -3.93 -9.46 -12.39
C ILE A 29 -4.10 -8.26 -11.44
N ILE A 30 -4.46 -7.08 -11.96
CA ILE A 30 -4.71 -5.90 -11.13
C ILE A 30 -5.99 -6.10 -10.29
N ILE A 31 -7.04 -6.67 -10.89
CA ILE A 31 -8.29 -6.98 -10.18
C ILE A 31 -8.04 -8.03 -9.09
N GLU A 32 -7.28 -9.09 -9.38
CA GLU A 32 -6.92 -10.12 -8.41
C GLU A 32 -6.16 -9.53 -7.21
N THR A 33 -5.16 -8.70 -7.50
CA THR A 33 -4.36 -8.02 -6.47
C THR A 33 -5.22 -7.07 -5.62
N ALA A 34 -6.14 -6.35 -6.25
CA ALA A 34 -7.08 -5.48 -5.54
C ALA A 34 -7.99 -6.28 -4.59
N ALA A 35 -8.53 -7.42 -5.04
CA ALA A 35 -9.36 -8.28 -4.22
C ALA A 35 -8.58 -8.90 -3.04
N MET A 36 -7.35 -9.34 -3.27
CA MET A 36 -6.48 -9.85 -2.20
C MET A 36 -6.18 -8.76 -1.16
N ASN A 37 -5.86 -7.54 -1.61
CA ASN A 37 -5.59 -6.41 -0.72
C ASN A 37 -6.83 -6.04 0.13
N GLU A 38 -8.01 -6.01 -0.47
CA GLU A 38 -9.26 -5.76 0.24
C GLU A 38 -9.54 -6.83 1.31
N ARG A 39 -9.26 -8.11 0.99
CA ARG A 39 -9.34 -9.20 1.96
C ARG A 39 -8.36 -9.02 3.12
N LEU A 40 -7.12 -8.63 2.84
CA LEU A 40 -6.10 -8.37 3.86
C LEU A 40 -6.51 -7.23 4.80
N LYS A 41 -7.05 -6.14 4.25
CA LYS A 41 -7.59 -5.03 5.04
C LYS A 41 -8.70 -5.48 5.99
N LYS A 42 -9.65 -6.30 5.52
CA LYS A 42 -10.71 -6.88 6.35
C LYS A 42 -10.18 -7.79 7.47
N MET A 43 -9.01 -8.39 7.26
CA MET A 43 -8.31 -9.18 8.28
C MET A 43 -7.46 -8.33 9.24
N GLY A 44 -7.47 -6.99 9.09
CA GLY A 44 -6.71 -6.06 9.94
C GLY A 44 -5.29 -5.75 9.44
N TYR A 45 -4.90 -6.26 8.28
CA TYR A 45 -3.58 -6.00 7.70
C TYR A 45 -3.64 -4.77 6.80
N ASN A 46 -3.03 -3.67 7.24
CA ASN A 46 -2.90 -2.46 6.45
C ASN A 46 -1.53 -2.42 5.75
N THR A 47 -1.50 -2.87 4.50
CA THR A 47 -0.28 -2.91 3.67
C THR A 47 0.36 -1.54 3.49
N ALA A 48 -0.41 -0.44 3.49
CA ALA A 48 0.14 0.91 3.37
C ALA A 48 0.92 1.34 4.63
N GLN A 49 0.41 0.99 5.82
CA GLN A 49 1.12 1.24 7.07
C GLN A 49 2.38 0.39 7.19
N GLU A 50 2.29 -0.88 6.81
CA GLU A 50 3.44 -1.80 6.82
C GLU A 50 4.54 -1.32 5.85
N PHE A 51 4.14 -0.89 4.66
CA PHE A 51 5.05 -0.28 3.68
C PHE A 51 5.75 0.97 4.25
N ASN A 52 5.00 1.87 4.89
CA ASN A 52 5.58 3.07 5.50
C ASN A 52 6.59 2.73 6.60
N LYS A 53 6.25 1.76 7.47
CA LYS A 53 7.16 1.27 8.51
C LYS A 53 8.44 0.69 7.93
N ASN A 54 8.33 -0.05 6.82
CA ASN A 54 9.49 -0.63 6.14
C ASN A 54 10.40 0.45 5.53
N ILE A 55 9.82 1.51 4.94
CA ILE A 55 10.60 2.65 4.43
C ILE A 55 11.33 3.38 5.56
N LEU A 56 10.64 3.68 6.67
CA LEU A 56 11.26 4.36 7.81
C LEU A 56 12.44 3.56 8.36
N ARG A 57 12.28 2.24 8.51
CA ARG A 57 13.35 1.35 8.95
C ARG A 57 14.53 1.33 7.98
N TRP A 58 14.27 1.37 6.67
CA TRP A 58 15.32 1.40 5.66
C TRP A 58 16.12 2.72 5.73
N LEU A 59 15.43 3.86 5.85
CA LEU A 59 16.05 5.18 6.02
C LEU A 59 16.90 5.27 7.29
N GLU A 60 16.42 4.75 8.41
CA GLU A 60 17.19 4.65 9.66
C GLU A 60 18.45 3.80 9.47
N SER A 61 18.35 2.68 8.75
CA SER A 61 19.52 1.81 8.50
C SER A 61 20.57 2.46 7.60
N GLU A 62 20.15 3.30 6.65
CA GLU A 62 21.04 4.00 5.72
C GLU A 62 21.73 5.19 6.41
N SER A 63 20.97 5.96 7.18
CA SER A 63 21.51 7.05 8.01
C SER A 63 22.45 6.53 9.09
N ALA A 64 22.13 5.41 9.75
CA ALA A 64 23.05 4.74 10.67
C ALA A 64 24.35 4.32 9.96
N ARG A 65 24.26 3.71 8.77
CA ARG A 65 25.43 3.38 7.94
C ARG A 65 26.29 4.61 7.63
N ALA A 66 25.69 5.71 7.21
CA ALA A 66 26.43 6.94 6.88
C ALA A 66 27.21 7.52 8.07
N VAL A 67 26.64 7.46 9.28
CA VAL A 67 27.32 7.90 10.51
C VAL A 67 28.54 7.03 10.82
N TYR A 68 28.45 5.71 10.65
CA TYR A 68 29.60 4.81 10.86
C TYR A 68 30.77 5.04 9.90
N PHE A 69 30.50 5.47 8.66
CA PHE A 69 31.55 5.75 7.68
C PHE A 69 32.19 7.13 7.85
N ASN A 70 31.47 8.11 8.42
CA ASN A 70 32.01 9.45 8.68
C ASN A 70 32.89 9.53 9.94
N ASP A 71 32.74 8.63 10.91
CA ASP A 71 33.56 8.59 12.14
C ASP A 71 34.92 7.87 11.94
N GLN A 72 35.25 7.42 10.73
CA GLN A 72 36.52 6.74 10.39
C GLN A 72 37.48 7.60 9.55
N GLU A 73 37.15 8.86 9.27
CA GLU A 73 38.08 9.89 8.79
C GLU A 73 38.55 10.80 9.94
#